data_AF-A0A0N4VZK7-F1
#
_entry.id   AF-A0A0N4VZK7-F1
#
_cell.length_a   1.000
_cell.length_b   1.000
_cell.length_c   1.000
_cell.angle_alpha   90.00
_cell.angle_beta   90.00
_cell.angle_gamma   90.00
#
_symmetry.space_group_name_H-M   'P 1'
#
loop_
_entity.id
_entity.type
_entity.pdbx_description
1 polymer ?
#
loop_
_entity_poly.entity_id
_entity_poly.type
_entity_poly.pdbx_seq_one_letter_code
_entity_poly.pdbx_strand_id
1 'polypeptide(L)'
;LTTHDNSEVVHNSDVVFFAVKPPHVGKVAAEIAPSLTREQLVVSIALGITIRNIETLLPPKSRVIRVMPNTPVVVRAGASAFAVGSACRDGDADLVK
;
A
#
# COMPACT_ATOMS: atom_id res chain seq x y z
N LEU A 1 -10.47 -15.17 6.11
CA LEU A 1 -10.34 -14.78 7.53
C LEU A 1 -10.57 -13.28 7.62
N THR A 2 -11.27 -12.81 8.66
CA THR A 2 -11.49 -11.37 8.92
C THR A 2 -11.06 -11.07 10.34
N THR A 3 -10.44 -9.92 10.56
CA THR A 3 -9.97 -9.48 11.88
C THR A 3 -10.27 -7.98 12.06
N HIS A 4 -10.22 -7.52 13.30
CA HIS A 4 -10.33 -6.11 13.68
C HIS A 4 -8.97 -5.48 13.98
N ASP A 5 -7.87 -6.22 13.80
CA ASP A 5 -6.50 -5.76 14.06
C ASP A 5 -5.69 -5.66 12.75
N ASN A 6 -5.25 -4.45 12.41
CA ASN A 6 -4.44 -4.22 11.21
C ASN A 6 -3.05 -4.88 11.32
N SER A 7 -2.50 -5.02 12.53
CA SER A 7 -1.20 -5.67 12.73
C SER A 7 -1.26 -7.15 12.38
N GLU A 8 -2.34 -7.83 12.74
CA GLU A 8 -2.56 -9.23 12.38
C GLU A 8 -2.63 -9.41 10.85
N VAL A 9 -3.28 -8.48 10.15
CA VAL A 9 -3.31 -8.48 8.67
C VAL A 9 -1.90 -8.37 8.10
N VAL A 10 -1.09 -7.44 8.63
CA VAL A 10 0.28 -7.22 8.14
C VAL A 10 1.19 -8.43 8.39
N HIS A 11 1.05 -9.09 9.54
CA HIS A 11 1.83 -10.29 9.84
C HIS A 11 1.51 -11.48 8.91
N ASN A 12 0.28 -11.59 8.44
CA ASN A 12 -0.19 -12.71 7.64
C ASN A 12 -0.27 -12.43 6.14
N SER A 13 0.33 -11.33 5.66
CA SER A 13 0.23 -10.90 4.26
C SER A 13 1.60 -10.58 3.66
N ASP A 14 1.84 -11.05 2.44
CA ASP A 14 2.99 -10.62 1.63
C ASP A 14 2.76 -9.24 0.99
N VAL A 15 1.50 -8.92 0.68
CA VAL A 15 1.07 -7.65 0.07
C VAL A 15 -0.06 -7.04 0.90
N VAL A 16 0.09 -5.78 1.29
CA VAL A 16 -0.85 -5.05 2.14
C VAL A 16 -1.42 -3.85 1.38
N PHE A 17 -2.73 -3.83 1.18
CA PHE A 17 -3.41 -2.74 0.48
C PHE A 17 -3.86 -1.61 1.41
N PHE A 18 -3.35 -0.41 1.19
CA PHE A 18 -3.86 0.82 1.79
C PHE A 18 -5.05 1.33 0.97
N ALA A 19 -6.23 0.83 1.33
CA ALA A 19 -7.52 1.16 0.73
C ALA A 19 -8.40 2.05 1.64
N VAL A 20 -7.77 2.82 2.53
CA VAL A 20 -8.47 3.75 3.43
C VAL A 20 -8.59 5.15 2.81
N LYS A 21 -9.50 5.97 3.34
CA LYS A 21 -9.61 7.38 2.94
C LYS A 21 -8.30 8.12 3.22
N PRO A 22 -7.91 9.13 2.40
CA PRO A 22 -6.63 9.81 2.55
C PRO A 22 -6.32 10.34 3.96
N PRO A 23 -7.28 10.92 4.72
CA PRO A 23 -7.04 11.37 6.09
C PRO A 23 -6.66 10.25 7.08
N HIS A 24 -6.95 8.99 6.76
CA HIS A 24 -6.65 7.86 7.64
C HIS A 24 -5.31 7.19 7.35
N VAL A 25 -4.65 7.50 6.23
CA VAL A 25 -3.39 6.85 5.83
C VAL A 25 -2.31 7.01 6.90
N GLY A 26 -2.12 8.22 7.44
CA GLY A 26 -1.12 8.47 8.48
C GLY A 26 -1.38 7.70 9.77
N LYS A 27 -2.65 7.63 10.21
CA LYS A 27 -3.04 6.87 11.40
C LYS A 27 -2.75 5.38 11.22
N VAL A 28 -3.17 4.81 10.09
CA VAL A 28 -2.97 3.38 9.80
C VAL A 28 -1.49 3.06 9.63
N ALA A 29 -0.73 3.91 8.93
CA ALA A 29 0.72 3.75 8.78
C ALA A 29 1.43 3.69 10.14
N ALA A 30 1.09 4.61 11.06
CA ALA A 30 1.66 4.63 12.40
C ALA A 30 1.25 3.39 13.22
N GLU A 31 0.00 2.94 13.09
CA GLU A 31 -0.51 1.74 13.77
C GLU A 31 0.24 0.48 13.35
N ILE A 32 0.49 0.30 12.04
CA ILE A 32 1.12 -0.92 11.52
C ILE A 32 2.65 -0.86 11.48
N ALA A 33 3.26 0.31 11.65
CA ALA A 33 4.71 0.48 11.54
C ALA A 33 5.54 -0.49 12.41
N PRO A 34 5.13 -0.86 13.64
CA PRO A 34 5.85 -1.86 14.44
C PRO A 34 5.80 -3.27 13.86
N SER A 35 4.76 -3.59 13.11
CA SER A 35 4.48 -4.92 12.56
C SER A 35 5.00 -5.08 11.13
N LEU A 36 5.29 -3.96 10.46
CA LEU A 36 5.78 -3.94 9.09
C LEU A 36 7.27 -4.24 9.03
N THR A 37 7.63 -5.21 8.20
CA THR A 37 9.03 -5.57 7.89
C THR A 37 9.35 -5.24 6.43
N ARG A 38 10.56 -5.57 5.98
CA ARG A 38 10.93 -5.41 4.57
C ARG A 38 10.33 -6.47 3.65
N GLU A 39 9.71 -7.51 4.20
CA GLU A 39 9.14 -8.60 3.41
C GLU A 39 7.76 -8.27 2.84
N GLN A 40 7.00 -7.41 3.50
CA GLN A 40 5.72 -6.95 2.98
C GLN A 40 5.90 -5.86 1.92
N LEU A 41 5.04 -5.90 0.90
CA LEU A 41 4.83 -4.84 -0.07
C LEU A 41 3.57 -4.04 0.28
N VAL A 42 3.70 -2.74 0.49
CA VAL A 42 2.53 -1.86 0.68
C VAL A 42 2.05 -1.33 -0.66
N VAL A 43 0.79 -1.58 -1.01
CA VAL A 43 0.14 -1.04 -2.21
C VAL A 43 -0.91 -0.01 -1.80
N SER A 44 -0.75 1.26 -2.17
CA SER A 44 -1.71 2.30 -1.83
C SER A 44 -2.55 2.74 -3.02
N ILE A 45 -3.87 2.78 -2.80
CA ILE A 45 -4.86 3.34 -3.74
C ILE A 45 -5.47 4.67 -3.24
N ALA A 46 -4.95 5.22 -2.15
CA ALA A 46 -5.47 6.45 -1.56
C ALA A 46 -5.23 7.67 -2.46
N LEU A 47 -6.29 8.37 -2.87
CA LEU A 47 -6.21 9.57 -3.70
C LEU A 47 -5.51 10.73 -2.99
N GLY A 48 -4.82 11.60 -3.74
CA GLY A 48 -4.27 12.87 -3.22
C GLY A 48 -3.07 12.78 -2.28
N ILE A 49 -2.50 11.60 -2.05
CA ILE A 49 -1.27 11.44 -1.26
C ILE A 49 -0.12 11.03 -2.19
N THR A 50 1.09 11.58 -2.06
CA THR A 50 2.19 11.17 -2.95
C THR A 50 2.82 9.85 -2.47
N ILE A 51 3.52 9.12 -3.35
CA ILE A 51 4.29 7.94 -2.93
C ILE A 51 5.34 8.31 -1.87
N ARG A 52 5.99 9.46 -2.05
CA ARG A 52 6.95 10.01 -1.09
C ARG A 52 6.33 10.23 0.30
N ASN A 53 5.11 10.78 0.36
CA ASN A 53 4.40 10.97 1.63
C ASN A 53 4.16 9.63 2.33
N ILE A 54 3.77 8.58 1.59
CA ILE A 54 3.56 7.25 2.15
C ILE A 54 4.87 6.68 2.69
N GLU A 55 5.96 6.77 1.92
CA GLU A 55 7.28 6.29 2.34
C GLU A 55 7.76 6.99 3.62
N THR A 56 7.48 8.29 3.79
CA THR A 56 7.85 9.02 5.02
C THR A 56 7.04 8.63 6.25
N LEU A 57 5.86 8.03 6.07
CA LEU A 57 4.99 7.58 7.15
C LEU A 57 5.31 6.16 7.61
N LEU A 58 6.07 5.41 6.81
CA LEU A 58 6.40 4.01 7.07
C LEU A 58 7.87 3.86 7.54
N PRO A 59 8.23 2.72 8.14
CA PRO A 59 9.61 2.42 8.49
C PRO A 59 10.57 2.62 7.29
N PRO A 60 11.83 3.05 7.53
CA PRO A 60 12.79 3.27 6.47
C PRO A 60 13.00 2.02 5.60
N LYS A 61 13.08 2.24 4.28
CA LYS A 61 13.20 1.18 3.25
C LYS A 61 11.99 0.24 3.14
N SER A 62 10.80 0.70 3.55
CA SER A 62 9.55 0.00 3.24
C SER A 62 9.30 -0.03 1.74
N ARG A 63 8.87 -1.18 1.21
CA ARG A 63 8.49 -1.34 -0.19
C ARG A 63 7.09 -0.78 -0.39
N VAL A 64 6.95 0.19 -1.28
CA VAL A 64 5.69 0.88 -1.53
C VAL A 64 5.43 0.97 -3.03
N ILE A 65 4.23 0.61 -3.46
CA ILE A 65 3.72 0.93 -4.79
C ILE A 65 2.45 1.76 -4.62
N ARG A 66 2.34 2.83 -5.41
CA ARG A 66 1.11 3.60 -5.51
C ARG A 66 0.37 3.18 -6.77
N VAL A 67 -0.87 2.72 -6.65
CA VAL A 67 -1.75 2.38 -7.79
C VAL A 67 -2.91 3.36 -7.81
N MET A 68 -3.19 3.94 -8.97
CA MET A 68 -4.29 4.89 -9.18
C MET A 68 -5.28 4.28 -10.19
N PRO A 69 -6.29 3.53 -9.71
CA PRO A 69 -7.37 3.07 -10.56
C PRO A 69 -8.36 4.23 -10.83
N ASN A 70 -9.24 4.03 -11.81
CA ASN A 70 -10.42 4.85 -12.03
C ASN A 70 -11.72 4.09 -11.69
N THR A 71 -12.83 4.81 -11.56
CA THR A 71 -14.14 4.26 -11.13
C THR A 71 -14.63 3.06 -11.95
N PRO A 72 -14.43 2.98 -13.28
CA PRO A 72 -14.85 1.82 -14.08
C PRO A 72 -14.20 0.48 -13.70
N VAL A 73 -13.18 0.45 -12.81
CA VAL A 73 -12.63 -0.80 -12.26
C VAL A 73 -13.70 -1.68 -11.58
N VAL A 74 -14.75 -1.07 -11.02
CA VAL A 74 -15.87 -1.79 -10.39
C VAL A 74 -16.62 -2.68 -11.38
N VAL A 75 -16.65 -2.30 -12.66
CA VAL A 75 -17.26 -3.08 -13.75
C VAL A 75 -16.22 -3.72 -14.67
N ARG A 76 -14.96 -3.80 -14.22
CA ARG A 76 -13.82 -4.38 -14.95
C ARG A 76 -13.53 -3.71 -16.31
N ALA A 77 -13.90 -2.45 -16.47
CA ALA A 77 -13.63 -1.62 -17.65
C ALA A 77 -12.71 -0.43 -17.32
N GLY A 78 -12.00 -0.53 -16.21
CA GLY A 78 -11.11 0.52 -15.71
C GLY A 78 -9.72 0.48 -16.31
N ALA A 79 -8.98 1.54 -16.02
CA ALA A 79 -7.55 1.61 -16.24
C ALA A 79 -6.89 2.02 -14.92
N SER A 80 -5.68 1.53 -14.70
CA SER A 80 -4.87 1.88 -13.55
C SER A 80 -3.49 2.33 -14.01
N ALA A 81 -2.97 3.38 -13.39
CA ALA A 81 -1.55 3.75 -13.48
C ALA A 81 -0.87 3.43 -12.14
N PHE A 82 0.42 3.13 -12.14
CA PHE A 82 1.15 2.92 -10.90
C PHE A 82 2.52 3.60 -10.90
N ALA A 83 3.02 3.87 -9.70
CA ALA A 83 4.36 4.36 -9.44
C ALA A 83 5.05 3.46 -8.42
N VAL A 84 6.33 3.16 -8.67
CA VAL A 84 7.15 2.27 -7.85
C VAL A 84 7.98 3.09 -6.87
N GLY A 85 8.01 2.67 -5.61
CA GLY A 85 8.74 3.33 -4.54
C GLY A 85 10.24 3.08 -4.60
N SER A 86 10.97 3.88 -3.84
CA SER A 86 12.44 3.93 -3.82
C SER A 86 13.10 2.64 -3.32
N ALA A 87 12.40 1.87 -2.48
CA ALA A 87 12.92 0.65 -1.88
C ALA A 87 12.30 -0.64 -2.45
N CYS A 88 11.55 -0.55 -3.54
CA CYS A 88 11.01 -1.72 -4.23
C CYS A 88 12.12 -2.60 -4.79
N ARG A 89 11.89 -3.91 -4.74
CA ARG A 89 12.77 -4.96 -5.28
C ARG A 89 12.42 -5.23 -6.74
N ASP A 90 13.35 -5.88 -7.45
CA ASP A 90 13.05 -6.43 -8.77
C ASP A 90 11.89 -7.43 -8.66
N GLY A 91 10.91 -7.28 -9.56
CA GLY A 91 9.68 -8.09 -9.56
C GLY A 91 8.50 -7.50 -8.77
N ASP A 92 8.71 -6.52 -7.88
CA ASP A 92 7.60 -5.91 -7.12
C ASP A 92 6.54 -5.29 -8.02
N ALA A 93 6.99 -4.65 -9.11
CA ALA A 93 6.11 -4.02 -10.08
C ALA A 93 5.22 -5.03 -10.82
N ASP A 94 5.63 -6.30 -10.94
CA ASP A 94 4.86 -7.32 -11.63
C ASP A 94 3.62 -7.76 -10.83
N LEU A 95 3.61 -7.53 -9.52
CA LEU A 95 2.46 -7.85 -8.65
C LEU A 95 1.26 -6.90 -8.84
N VAL A 96 1.45 -5.78 -9.56
CA VAL A 96 0.41 -4.75 -9.75
C VAL A 96 0.12 -4.41 -11.22
N LYS A 97 0.70 -5.19 -12.15
CA LYS A 97 0.47 -5.03 -13.60
C LYS A 97 -0.87 -5.63 -14.03
#